data_AF-A0A0L7M2K3-F1
#
_entry.id   AF-A0A0L7M2K3-F1
#
_cell.length_a   1.000
_cell.length_b   1.000
_cell.length_c   1.000
_cell.angle_alpha   90.00
_cell.angle_beta   90.00
_cell.angle_gamma   90.00
#
_symmetry.space_group_name_H-M   'P 1'
#
loop_
_entity.id
_entity.type
_entity.pdbx_description
1 polymer ?
#
loop_
_entity_poly.entity_id
_entity_poly.type
_entity_poly.pdbx_seq_one_letter_code
_entity_poly.pdbx_strand_id
1 'polypeptide(L)'
;MCLVIPTNDLLSYIKHLKPYFSFLDLVTKNFFQRILNLEFQLIADIIHNVKEGLCSFDYTVSMTCCSILDNIVTYIFTNRKNSTEQGQIIKNFLESQPQALKEVLNLMFHLILGGDFGSTWSMSQPLLGLILLDAQGYFKIQEQLISQQSEEKKQKLRHSFCKLMDHIESNLAPNNRENFTRNLYTFAQEIRNILI
;
A
#
# COMPACT_ATOMS: atom_id res chain seq x y z
N MET A 1 25.07 -16.52 -17.30
CA MET A 1 24.28 -17.24 -16.28
C MET A 1 24.04 -16.28 -15.13
N CYS A 2 22.84 -15.72 -15.00
CA CYS A 2 22.46 -15.08 -13.75
C CYS A 2 22.00 -16.20 -12.82
N LEU A 3 22.67 -16.37 -11.70
CA LEU A 3 22.25 -17.28 -10.64
C LEU A 3 20.84 -16.84 -10.22
N VAL A 4 19.84 -17.70 -10.45
CA VAL A 4 18.49 -17.49 -9.93
C VAL A 4 18.57 -17.85 -8.46
N ILE A 5 18.67 -16.83 -7.61
CA ILE A 5 18.52 -16.99 -6.17
C ILE A 5 17.02 -17.16 -5.90
N PRO A 6 16.58 -18.26 -5.27
CA PRO A 6 15.18 -18.43 -4.91
C PRO A 6 14.68 -17.24 -4.08
N THR A 7 13.49 -16.74 -4.35
CA THR A 7 12.94 -15.53 -3.71
C THR A 7 12.93 -15.66 -2.18
N ASN A 8 12.62 -16.86 -1.66
CA ASN A 8 12.64 -17.14 -0.22
C ASN A 8 14.05 -17.03 0.37
N ASP A 9 15.09 -17.43 -0.37
CA ASP A 9 16.48 -17.32 0.07
C ASP A 9 16.95 -15.86 0.02
N LEU A 10 16.55 -15.11 -1.02
CA LEU A 10 16.84 -13.68 -1.13
C LEU A 10 16.21 -12.89 0.04
N LEU A 11 14.96 -13.17 0.37
CA LEU A 11 14.23 -12.56 1.49
C LEU A 11 14.82 -12.96 2.86
N SER A 12 15.41 -14.15 2.96
CA SER A 12 16.10 -14.63 4.17
C SER A 12 17.41 -13.88 4.45
N TYR A 13 18.00 -13.21 3.45
CA TYR A 13 19.25 -12.45 3.59
C TYR A 13 19.01 -10.93 3.72
N ILE A 14 18.47 -10.54 4.87
CA ILE A 14 18.14 -9.16 5.28
C ILE A 14 19.28 -8.13 5.03
N LYS A 15 20.55 -8.57 5.11
CA LYS A 15 21.74 -7.71 4.91
C LYS A 15 21.87 -7.12 3.50
N HIS A 16 21.15 -7.66 2.50
CA HIS A 16 21.19 -7.20 1.09
C HIS A 16 19.92 -6.46 0.67
N LEU A 17 18.94 -6.31 1.57
CA LEU A 17 17.66 -5.67 1.26
C LEU A 17 17.77 -4.17 0.99
N LYS A 18 18.68 -3.46 1.67
CA LYS A 18 18.83 -2.00 1.48
C LYS A 18 19.19 -1.62 0.04
N PRO A 19 20.30 -2.10 -0.56
CA PRO A 19 20.61 -1.80 -1.97
C PRO A 19 19.51 -2.26 -2.93
N TYR A 20 18.88 -3.42 -2.66
CA TYR A 20 17.79 -3.95 -3.47
C TYR A 20 16.58 -3.01 -3.49
N PHE A 21 16.08 -2.60 -2.32
CA PHE A 21 14.94 -1.68 -2.24
C PHE A 21 15.32 -0.26 -2.69
N SER A 22 16.54 0.21 -2.46
CA SER A 22 17.00 1.49 -3.03
C SER A 22 16.99 1.46 -4.56
N PHE A 23 17.39 0.34 -5.18
CA PHE A 23 17.29 0.15 -6.62
C PHE A 23 15.83 0.13 -7.09
N LEU A 24 14.97 -0.65 -6.42
CA LEU A 24 13.54 -0.69 -6.76
C LEU A 24 12.87 0.68 -6.63
N ASP A 25 13.20 1.46 -5.61
CA ASP A 25 12.69 2.82 -5.43
C ASP A 25 13.09 3.71 -6.62
N LEU A 26 14.35 3.66 -7.03
CA LEU A 26 14.82 4.40 -8.21
C LEU A 26 14.10 3.96 -9.50
N VAL A 27 13.94 2.65 -9.70
CA VAL A 27 13.32 2.11 -10.93
C VAL A 27 11.82 2.39 -10.96
N THR A 28 11.11 2.21 -9.86
CA THR A 28 9.66 2.51 -9.78
C THR A 28 9.37 4.00 -9.89
N LYS A 29 10.26 4.86 -9.40
CA LYS A 29 10.12 6.31 -9.54
C LYS A 29 10.27 6.80 -10.97
N ASN A 30 11.25 6.27 -11.72
CA ASN A 30 11.64 6.83 -13.02
C ASN A 30 11.26 5.97 -14.24
N PHE A 31 11.11 4.66 -14.05
CA PHE A 31 11.03 3.67 -15.12
C PHE A 31 9.89 2.66 -14.95
N PHE A 32 8.86 2.96 -14.15
CA PHE A 32 7.75 2.03 -13.93
C PHE A 32 7.00 1.67 -15.21
N GLN A 33 6.95 2.57 -16.20
CA GLN A 33 6.46 2.26 -17.55
C GLN A 33 7.15 1.02 -18.15
N ARG A 34 8.47 0.88 -17.95
CA ARG A 34 9.22 -0.27 -18.45
C ARG A 34 8.96 -1.54 -17.63
N ILE A 35 8.71 -1.40 -16.33
CA ILE A 35 8.30 -2.52 -15.45
C ILE A 35 6.98 -3.11 -15.95
N LEU A 36 6.04 -2.29 -16.42
CA LEU A 36 4.75 -2.76 -16.94
C LEU A 36 4.85 -3.64 -18.20
N ASN A 37 6.00 -3.62 -18.90
CA ASN A 37 6.24 -4.50 -20.05
C ASN A 37 6.76 -5.89 -19.64
N LEU A 38 7.01 -6.12 -18.35
CA LEU A 38 7.35 -7.44 -17.82
C LEU A 38 6.11 -8.31 -17.71
N GLU A 39 6.31 -9.61 -17.54
CA GLU A 39 5.22 -10.53 -17.21
C GLU A 39 4.54 -10.10 -15.91
N PHE A 40 3.20 -10.14 -15.89
CA PHE A 40 2.40 -9.69 -14.75
C PHE A 40 2.73 -10.43 -13.45
N GLN A 41 3.17 -11.69 -13.55
CA GLN A 41 3.63 -12.46 -12.39
C GLN A 41 4.88 -11.82 -11.77
N LEU A 42 5.85 -11.36 -12.56
CA LEU A 42 7.05 -10.69 -12.05
C LEU A 42 6.71 -9.37 -11.36
N ILE A 43 5.73 -8.63 -11.88
CA ILE A 43 5.25 -7.39 -11.24
C ILE A 43 4.58 -7.73 -9.89
N ALA A 44 3.77 -8.78 -9.84
CA ALA A 44 3.17 -9.26 -8.60
C ALA A 44 4.22 -9.71 -7.59
N ASP A 45 5.27 -10.42 -8.03
CA ASP A 45 6.39 -10.83 -7.19
C ASP A 45 7.17 -9.62 -6.65
N ILE A 46 7.39 -8.57 -7.46
CA ILE A 46 7.99 -7.32 -6.99
C ILE A 46 7.14 -6.70 -5.87
N ILE A 47 5.82 -6.58 -6.09
CA ILE A 47 4.89 -6.04 -5.08
C ILE A 47 4.90 -6.90 -3.82
N HIS A 48 4.93 -8.23 -3.95
CA HIS A 48 5.02 -9.15 -2.83
C HIS A 48 6.32 -8.95 -2.03
N ASN A 49 7.48 -8.84 -2.70
CA ASN A 49 8.75 -8.57 -2.02
C ASN A 49 8.74 -7.23 -1.28
N VAL A 50 8.12 -6.19 -1.86
CA VAL A 50 7.96 -4.89 -1.20
C VAL A 50 7.00 -4.97 -0.02
N LYS A 51 5.94 -5.78 -0.12
CA LYS A 51 5.02 -6.09 0.98
C LYS A 51 5.76 -6.71 2.16
N GLU A 52 6.57 -7.75 1.94
CA GLU A 52 7.39 -8.37 2.98
C GLU A 52 8.40 -7.36 3.57
N GLY A 53 8.96 -6.48 2.74
CA GLY A 53 9.84 -5.39 3.17
C GLY A 53 9.19 -4.37 4.11
N LEU A 54 7.86 -4.20 4.10
CA LEU A 54 7.13 -3.35 5.06
C LEU A 54 7.26 -3.88 6.50
N CYS A 55 7.38 -5.19 6.67
CA CYS A 55 7.54 -5.86 7.96
C CYS A 55 9.00 -5.96 8.42
N SER A 56 9.94 -5.35 7.69
CA SER A 56 11.36 -5.33 8.06
C SER A 56 11.58 -4.61 9.40
N PHE A 57 12.43 -5.19 10.26
CA PHE A 57 12.92 -4.55 11.48
C PHE A 57 13.77 -3.29 11.19
N ASP A 58 14.32 -3.18 9.98
CA ASP A 58 15.06 -1.99 9.58
C ASP A 58 14.10 -0.91 9.08
N TYR A 59 13.94 0.14 9.88
CA TYR A 59 13.04 1.25 9.59
C TYR A 59 13.35 1.98 8.27
N THR A 60 14.61 2.01 7.83
CA THR A 60 14.94 2.58 6.52
C THR A 60 14.35 1.74 5.40
N VAL A 61 14.42 0.40 5.51
CA VAL A 61 13.85 -0.51 4.51
C VAL A 61 12.33 -0.36 4.43
N SER A 62 11.63 -0.33 5.57
CA SER A 62 10.17 -0.20 5.58
C SER A 62 9.70 1.16 5.02
N MET A 63 10.42 2.24 5.31
CA MET A 63 10.18 3.56 4.68
C MET A 63 10.42 3.54 3.17
N THR A 64 11.51 2.92 2.70
CA THR A 64 11.77 2.78 1.26
C THR A 64 10.67 1.96 0.59
N CYS A 65 10.16 0.92 1.24
CA CYS A 65 9.02 0.13 0.72
C CYS A 65 7.75 0.98 0.59
N CYS A 66 7.48 1.88 1.53
CA CYS A 66 6.37 2.83 1.40
C CYS A 66 6.54 3.76 0.20
N SER A 67 7.77 4.25 -0.04
CA SER A 67 8.10 5.08 -1.22
C SER A 67 7.88 4.33 -2.52
N ILE A 68 8.38 3.08 -2.62
CA ILE A 68 8.18 2.21 -3.77
C ILE A 68 6.69 2.01 -4.04
N LEU A 69 5.91 1.69 -3.01
CA LEU A 69 4.46 1.50 -3.15
C LEU A 69 3.76 2.78 -3.60
N ASP A 70 4.14 3.95 -3.08
CA ASP A 70 3.55 5.21 -3.52
C ASP A 70 3.86 5.45 -5.01
N ASN A 71 5.10 5.20 -5.46
CA ASN A 71 5.46 5.33 -6.87
C ASN A 71 4.58 4.42 -7.76
N ILE A 72 4.47 3.13 -7.40
CA ILE A 72 3.67 2.12 -8.14
C ILE A 72 2.20 2.54 -8.19
N VAL A 73 1.61 2.79 -7.03
CA VAL A 73 0.19 3.08 -6.87
C VAL A 73 -0.18 4.40 -7.54
N THR A 74 0.66 5.42 -7.41
CA THR A 74 0.48 6.73 -8.07
C THR A 74 0.49 6.58 -9.57
N TYR A 75 1.46 5.83 -10.12
CA TYR A 75 1.56 5.61 -11.55
C TYR A 75 0.33 4.85 -12.09
N ILE A 76 -0.05 3.75 -11.43
CA ILE A 76 -1.23 2.94 -11.80
C ILE A 76 -2.48 3.81 -11.73
N PHE A 77 -2.69 4.54 -10.63
CA PHE A 77 -3.86 5.39 -10.44
C PHE A 77 -3.96 6.46 -11.54
N THR A 78 -2.85 7.12 -11.85
CA THR A 78 -2.82 8.21 -12.84
C THR A 78 -3.08 7.71 -14.25
N ASN A 79 -2.54 6.54 -14.62
CA ASN A 79 -2.56 6.06 -16.00
C ASN A 79 -3.69 5.05 -16.31
N ARG A 80 -4.39 4.48 -15.30
CA ARG A 80 -5.43 3.46 -15.52
C ARG A 80 -6.63 3.92 -16.37
N LYS A 81 -6.91 5.22 -16.40
CA LYS A 81 -8.03 5.80 -17.17
C LYS A 81 -7.62 6.24 -18.58
N ASN A 82 -6.33 6.19 -18.89
CA ASN A 82 -5.83 6.61 -20.20
C ASN A 82 -6.24 5.59 -21.26
N SER A 83 -6.68 6.06 -22.43
CA SER A 83 -7.01 5.19 -23.58
C SER A 83 -5.78 4.68 -24.33
N THR A 84 -4.58 4.88 -23.79
CA THR A 84 -3.32 4.45 -24.36
C THR A 84 -3.08 2.95 -24.12
N GLU A 85 -2.15 2.37 -24.88
CA GLU A 85 -1.69 0.97 -24.68
C GLU A 85 -1.29 0.71 -23.22
N GLN A 86 -0.62 1.67 -22.58
CA GLN A 86 -0.26 1.60 -21.15
C GLN A 86 -1.46 1.49 -20.23
N GLY A 87 -2.52 2.25 -20.49
CA GLY A 87 -3.75 2.18 -19.72
C GLY A 87 -4.43 0.81 -19.85
N GLN A 88 -4.35 0.19 -21.03
CA GLN A 88 -4.83 -1.18 -21.25
C GLN A 88 -3.97 -2.21 -20.51
N ILE A 89 -2.64 -2.11 -20.59
CA ILE A 89 -1.72 -2.99 -19.85
C ILE A 89 -1.98 -2.94 -18.35
N ILE A 90 -2.20 -1.73 -17.80
CA ILE A 90 -2.53 -1.55 -16.38
C ILE A 90 -3.85 -2.24 -16.03
N LYS A 91 -4.89 -2.10 -16.84
CA LYS A 91 -6.17 -2.80 -16.62
C LYS A 91 -5.98 -4.31 -16.63
N ASN A 92 -5.28 -4.83 -17.64
CA ASN A 92 -5.00 -6.25 -17.76
C ASN A 92 -4.20 -6.78 -16.55
N PHE A 93 -3.22 -6.01 -16.05
CA PHE A 93 -2.47 -6.34 -14.86
C PHE A 93 -3.39 -6.41 -13.62
N LEU A 94 -4.23 -5.39 -13.40
CA LEU A 94 -5.16 -5.35 -12.27
C LEU A 94 -6.20 -6.48 -12.30
N GLU A 95 -6.62 -6.90 -13.50
CA GLU A 95 -7.55 -8.02 -13.70
C GLU A 95 -6.86 -9.39 -13.54
N SER A 96 -5.61 -9.52 -14.00
CA SER A 96 -4.86 -10.77 -13.94
C SER A 96 -4.28 -11.05 -12.56
N GLN A 97 -3.87 -10.00 -11.84
CA GLN A 97 -3.20 -10.09 -10.53
C GLN A 97 -3.93 -9.24 -9.47
N PRO A 98 -5.24 -9.44 -9.25
CA PRO A 98 -6.03 -8.58 -8.36
C PRO A 98 -5.61 -8.67 -6.89
N GLN A 99 -4.91 -9.75 -6.49
CA GLN A 99 -4.49 -9.95 -5.11
C GLN A 99 -3.26 -9.12 -4.74
N ALA A 100 -2.40 -8.77 -5.70
CA ALA A 100 -1.10 -8.15 -5.42
C ALA A 100 -1.24 -6.85 -4.60
N LEU A 101 -2.13 -5.94 -5.02
CA LEU A 101 -2.37 -4.69 -4.29
C LEU A 101 -3.30 -4.86 -3.08
N LYS A 102 -4.23 -5.84 -3.13
CA LYS A 102 -5.17 -6.12 -2.03
C LYS A 102 -4.46 -6.63 -0.78
N GLU A 103 -3.49 -7.52 -0.95
CA GLU A 103 -2.68 -8.01 0.16
C GLU A 103 -1.87 -6.90 0.82
N VAL A 104 -1.33 -5.97 0.03
CA VAL A 104 -0.62 -4.79 0.54
C VAL A 104 -1.56 -3.89 1.33
N LEU A 105 -2.76 -3.60 0.80
CA LEU A 105 -3.77 -2.79 1.48
C LEU A 105 -4.15 -3.40 2.84
N ASN A 106 -4.41 -4.70 2.87
CA ASN A 106 -4.72 -5.43 4.11
C ASN A 106 -3.58 -5.36 5.13
N LEU A 107 -2.34 -5.59 4.68
CA LEU A 107 -1.17 -5.55 5.55
C LEU A 107 -0.95 -4.14 6.11
N MET A 108 -1.04 -3.09 5.28
CA MET A 108 -0.87 -1.71 5.75
C MET A 108 -1.90 -1.34 6.82
N PHE A 109 -3.17 -1.73 6.65
CA PHE A 109 -4.18 -1.55 7.70
C PHE A 109 -3.81 -2.32 8.97
N HIS A 110 -3.38 -3.58 8.85
CA HIS A 110 -2.94 -4.37 10.00
C HIS A 110 -1.79 -3.71 10.76
N LEU A 111 -0.77 -3.21 10.07
CA LEU A 111 0.37 -2.50 10.68
C LEU A 111 -0.06 -1.21 11.40
N ILE A 112 -0.99 -0.44 10.83
CA ILE A 112 -1.50 0.79 11.45
C ILE A 112 -2.25 0.48 12.75
N LEU A 113 -3.10 -0.56 12.72
CA LEU A 113 -3.88 -1.04 13.86
C LEU A 113 -2.98 -1.61 14.97
N GLY A 114 -1.97 -2.40 14.59
CA GLY A 114 -1.08 -3.11 15.50
C GLY A 114 -0.15 -2.20 16.30
N GLY A 115 0.18 -1.01 15.80
CA GLY A 115 1.13 -0.14 16.50
C GLY A 115 2.54 -0.14 15.92
N ASP A 116 2.84 -1.12 15.07
CA ASP A 116 4.20 -1.54 14.74
C ASP A 116 4.88 -0.73 13.64
N PHE A 117 4.55 0.57 13.50
CA PHE A 117 5.14 1.39 12.45
C PHE A 117 5.65 2.75 12.91
N GLY A 118 6.91 3.05 12.55
CA GLY A 118 7.65 4.23 13.00
C GLY A 118 7.22 5.57 12.37
N SER A 119 6.47 5.59 11.26
CA SER A 119 5.81 6.80 10.76
C SER A 119 4.50 6.56 9.99
N THR A 120 3.39 7.01 10.57
CA THR A 120 2.08 7.08 9.89
C THR A 120 2.14 7.93 8.62
N TRP A 121 3.06 8.90 8.56
CA TRP A 121 3.28 9.77 7.41
C TRP A 121 3.72 9.02 6.16
N SER A 122 4.71 8.12 6.25
CA SER A 122 5.20 7.39 5.08
C SER A 122 4.17 6.40 4.54
N MET A 123 3.34 5.83 5.41
CA MET A 123 2.27 4.91 4.99
C MET A 123 1.06 5.62 4.39
N SER A 124 0.79 6.88 4.74
CA SER A 124 -0.44 7.55 4.31
C SER A 124 -0.54 7.70 2.79
N GLN A 125 0.59 8.01 2.14
CA GLN A 125 0.67 8.25 0.70
C GLN A 125 0.30 7.01 -0.13
N PRO A 126 0.99 5.86 0.03
CA PRO A 126 0.61 4.64 -0.68
C PRO A 126 -0.77 4.14 -0.27
N LEU A 127 -1.16 4.28 1.01
CA LEU A 127 -2.45 3.80 1.51
C LEU A 127 -3.63 4.53 0.86
N LEU A 128 -3.57 5.87 0.74
CA LEU A 128 -4.61 6.63 0.05
C LEU A 128 -4.79 6.12 -1.37
N GLY A 129 -3.67 5.96 -2.10
CA GLY A 129 -3.73 5.47 -3.47
C GLY A 129 -4.30 4.05 -3.58
N LEU A 130 -3.97 3.15 -2.66
CA LEU A 130 -4.54 1.81 -2.60
C LEU A 130 -6.06 1.83 -2.34
N ILE A 131 -6.52 2.66 -1.39
CA ILE A 131 -7.94 2.84 -1.10
C ILE A 131 -8.69 3.36 -2.33
N LEU A 132 -8.12 4.33 -3.04
CA LEU A 132 -8.74 4.89 -4.24
C LEU A 132 -8.69 3.96 -5.46
N LEU A 133 -7.76 2.99 -5.48
CA LEU A 133 -7.72 1.93 -6.49
C LEU A 133 -8.72 0.82 -6.20
N ASP A 134 -8.90 0.42 -4.94
CA ASP A 134 -9.81 -0.64 -4.52
C ASP A 134 -10.72 -0.21 -3.35
N ALA A 135 -11.69 0.64 -3.66
CA ALA A 135 -12.68 1.11 -2.68
C ALA A 135 -13.52 -0.04 -2.10
N GLN A 136 -13.76 -1.10 -2.88
CA GLN A 136 -14.49 -2.29 -2.41
C GLN A 136 -13.67 -3.10 -1.41
N GLY A 137 -12.37 -3.29 -1.68
CA GLY A 137 -11.43 -3.91 -0.75
C GLY A 137 -11.36 -3.14 0.57
N TYR A 138 -11.26 -1.80 0.50
CA TYR A 138 -11.30 -0.95 1.69
C TYR A 138 -12.60 -1.12 2.49
N PHE A 139 -13.76 -1.11 1.84
CA PHE A 139 -15.04 -1.33 2.52
C PHE A 139 -15.12 -2.69 3.23
N LYS A 140 -14.60 -3.75 2.61
CA LYS A 140 -14.54 -5.09 3.23
C LYS A 140 -13.68 -5.09 4.49
N ILE A 141 -12.54 -4.40 4.48
CA ILE A 141 -11.67 -4.25 5.67
C ILE A 141 -12.44 -3.57 6.80
N GLN A 142 -13.17 -2.49 6.50
CA GLN A 142 -14.01 -1.81 7.49
C GLN A 142 -15.05 -2.75 8.09
N GLU A 143 -15.81 -3.47 7.26
CA GLU A 143 -16.86 -4.39 7.72
C GLU A 143 -16.29 -5.55 8.55
N GLN A 144 -15.18 -6.13 8.13
CA GLN A 144 -14.51 -7.20 8.87
C GLN A 144 -14.07 -6.71 10.26
N LEU A 145 -13.47 -5.52 10.33
CA LEU A 145 -13.01 -4.96 11.60
C LEU A 145 -14.17 -4.55 12.51
N ILE A 146 -15.25 -4.00 11.97
CA ILE A 146 -16.42 -3.58 12.74
C ILE A 146 -17.23 -4.80 13.23
N SER A 147 -17.46 -5.80 12.38
CA SER A 147 -18.33 -6.94 12.70
C SER A 147 -17.84 -7.78 13.88
N GLN A 148 -16.52 -7.79 14.14
CA GLN A 148 -15.88 -8.54 15.21
C GLN A 148 -15.98 -7.89 16.60
N GLN A 149 -16.58 -6.69 16.71
CA GLN A 149 -16.54 -5.87 17.92
C GLN A 149 -17.89 -5.78 18.63
N SER A 150 -17.92 -5.27 19.87
CA SER A 150 -19.17 -4.99 20.59
C SER A 150 -19.94 -3.80 19.98
N GLU A 151 -21.26 -3.71 20.19
CA GLU A 151 -22.08 -2.63 19.58
C GLU A 151 -21.59 -1.21 19.91
N GLU A 152 -21.08 -0.98 21.12
CA GLU A 152 -20.49 0.31 21.49
C GLU A 152 -19.20 0.61 20.71
N LYS A 153 -18.31 -0.39 20.57
CA LYS A 153 -17.08 -0.27 19.78
C LYS A 153 -17.39 -0.12 18.29
N LYS A 154 -18.42 -0.80 17.77
CA LYS A 154 -18.87 -0.67 16.37
C LYS A 154 -19.22 0.76 16.00
N GLN A 155 -19.98 1.46 16.84
CA GLN A 155 -20.35 2.85 16.59
C GLN A 155 -19.13 3.77 16.55
N LYS A 156 -18.21 3.61 17.52
CA LYS A 156 -16.96 4.40 17.56
C LYS A 156 -16.08 4.13 16.34
N LEU A 157 -15.93 2.86 15.93
CA LEU A 157 -15.15 2.47 14.74
C LEU A 157 -15.72 3.04 13.45
N ARG A 158 -17.05 2.96 13.25
CA ARG A 158 -17.72 3.56 12.09
C ARG A 158 -17.43 5.06 12.02
N HIS A 159 -17.54 5.75 13.16
CA HIS A 159 -17.25 7.18 13.24
C HIS A 159 -15.79 7.51 12.89
N SER A 160 -14.83 6.75 13.42
CA SER A 160 -13.41 6.94 13.10
C SER A 160 -13.11 6.67 11.62
N PHE A 161 -13.73 5.65 11.00
CA PHE A 161 -13.59 5.42 9.56
C PHE A 161 -14.22 6.52 8.70
N CYS A 162 -15.33 7.12 9.13
CA CYS A 162 -15.90 8.30 8.48
C CYS A 162 -14.94 9.49 8.56
N LYS A 163 -14.38 9.77 9.74
CA LYS A 163 -13.35 10.81 9.93
C LYS A 163 -12.11 10.59 9.08
N LEU A 164 -11.68 9.33 8.90
CA LEU A 164 -10.51 9.00 8.07
C LEU A 164 -10.68 9.51 6.63
N MET A 165 -11.88 9.35 6.07
CA MET A 165 -12.22 9.74 4.70
C MET A 165 -12.88 11.12 4.60
N ASP A 166 -12.96 11.86 5.70
CA ASP A 166 -13.61 13.17 5.73
C ASP A 166 -12.80 14.19 4.92
N HIS A 167 -13.49 14.92 4.04
CA HIS A 167 -12.88 15.87 3.09
C HIS A 167 -11.83 15.25 2.13
N ILE A 168 -11.89 13.93 1.88
CA ILE A 168 -10.99 13.25 0.94
C ILE A 168 -11.64 13.11 -0.44
N GLU A 169 -11.00 13.67 -1.45
CA GLU A 169 -11.44 13.58 -2.83
C GLU A 169 -10.90 12.31 -3.53
N SER A 170 -11.51 11.93 -4.65
CA SER A 170 -11.07 10.78 -5.47
C SER A 170 -9.87 11.11 -6.38
N ASN A 171 -8.83 11.72 -5.84
CA ASN A 171 -7.60 12.07 -6.56
C ASN A 171 -6.35 11.98 -5.66
N LEU A 172 -5.17 12.08 -6.27
CA LEU A 172 -3.88 12.03 -5.57
C LEU A 172 -3.18 13.41 -5.54
N ALA A 173 -3.95 14.49 -5.51
CA ALA A 173 -3.38 15.83 -5.41
C ALA A 173 -2.63 16.03 -4.08
N PRO A 174 -1.56 16.86 -4.03
CA PRO A 174 -0.78 17.08 -2.81
C PRO A 174 -1.62 17.51 -1.61
N ASN A 175 -2.58 18.43 -1.79
CA ASN A 175 -3.46 18.88 -0.71
C ASN A 175 -4.35 17.74 -0.18
N ASN A 176 -4.89 16.91 -1.07
CA ASN A 176 -5.74 15.77 -0.68
C ASN A 176 -4.94 14.72 0.09
N ARG A 177 -3.71 14.44 -0.36
CA ARG A 177 -2.74 13.57 0.33
C ARG A 177 -2.37 14.09 1.72
N GLU A 178 -2.16 15.40 1.85
CA GLU A 178 -1.85 16.01 3.15
C GLU A 178 -3.05 15.89 4.11
N ASN A 179 -4.27 16.18 3.64
CA ASN A 179 -5.50 16.01 4.41
C ASN A 179 -5.65 14.56 4.90
N PHE A 180 -5.49 13.58 4.00
CA PHE A 180 -5.57 12.16 4.39
C PHE A 180 -4.51 11.79 5.43
N THR A 181 -3.29 12.34 5.31
CA THR A 181 -2.23 12.08 6.28
C THR A 181 -2.60 12.55 7.69
N ARG A 182 -3.20 13.75 7.81
CA ARG A 182 -3.70 14.28 9.08
C ARG A 182 -4.84 13.43 9.64
N ASN A 183 -5.79 13.04 8.80
CA ASN A 183 -6.91 12.18 9.19
C ASN A 183 -6.41 10.80 9.67
N LEU A 184 -5.44 10.22 8.96
CA LEU A 184 -4.87 8.92 9.30
C LEU A 184 -4.11 8.94 10.63
N TYR A 185 -3.39 10.03 10.92
CA TYR A 185 -2.73 10.20 12.21
C TYR A 185 -3.72 10.15 13.37
N THR A 186 -4.81 10.92 13.28
CA THR A 186 -5.89 10.92 14.28
C THR A 186 -6.57 9.55 14.37
N PHE A 187 -6.87 8.94 13.23
CA PHE A 187 -7.48 7.62 13.15
C PHE A 187 -6.63 6.54 13.84
N ALA A 188 -5.32 6.51 13.60
CA ALA A 188 -4.42 5.53 14.18
C ALA A 188 -4.37 5.63 15.73
N GLN A 189 -4.52 6.82 16.29
CA GLN A 189 -4.61 7.02 17.74
C GLN A 189 -5.97 6.60 18.30
N GLU A 190 -7.06 7.03 17.66
CA GLU A 190 -8.43 6.69 18.09
C GLU A 190 -8.68 5.19 18.05
N ILE A 191 -8.28 4.51 16.96
CA ILE A 191 -8.61 3.10 16.77
C ILE A 191 -7.89 2.19 17.75
N ARG A 192 -6.65 2.52 18.14
CA ARG A 192 -5.92 1.78 19.18
C ARG A 192 -6.65 1.90 20.51
N ASN A 193 -7.10 3.10 20.88
CA ASN A 193 -7.88 3.30 22.12
C ASN A 193 -9.22 2.56 22.11
N ILE A 194 -9.83 2.36 20.94
CA ILE A 194 -11.10 1.63 20.81
C ILE A 194 -10.88 0.11 20.85
N LEU A 195 -9.76 -0.39 20.31
CA LEU A 195 -9.47 -1.82 20.21
C LEU A 195 -8.81 -2.41 21.46
N ILE A 196 -8.14 -1.60 22.28
CA ILE A 196 -7.73 -1.94 23.66
C ILE A 196 -8.98 -2.19 24.53
#